data_AF-A0A6J1YUK3-F1
#
_entry.id   AF-A0A6J1YUK3-F1
#
_cell.length_a   1.000
_cell.length_b   1.000
_cell.length_c   1.000
_cell.angle_alpha   90.00
_cell.angle_beta   90.00
_cell.angle_gamma   90.00
#
_symmetry.space_group_name_H-M   'P 1'
#
loop_
_entity.id
_entity.type
_entity.pdbx_description
1 polymer ?
#
loop_
_entity_poly.entity_id
_entity_poly.type
_entity_poly.pdbx_seq_one_letter_code
_entity_poly.pdbx_strand_id
1 'polypeptide(L)'
;MWGLRTLECGEGFREPGRAPEPCGRLLETGTRLDPTAMAPVGAEEPSTSRAVVRSVGGFALGLSLATAYGLLELLVEEHSPWACLVGTLTLAAFLGLGMGFSHQVRVTVLLLLPQAFSKQGRALLMVAAFGLVLQGPCANTLHNFTQASKAVACGAELALNQTAEALEQAKQPLVSALNKIKAIAQKAKEVADRVRKFFRSIMDGVKHVARALRNVWYWLLHIGDVCNAELGNPYVKCARVFDGAKDSCMRTVPRAYHLCFVLTPFKLVLCGLASVVQVFCIIPEYIQPFLRKTIGPPVRHLINRVRQEFEFNVTATHHFSVDLNASRSLSQVALDLQEAVSMKLHRVREALALMGYTAPLLLPLLYLQALCYRYRYLNWLGFDNIYITSRFLLMEDVRSRAGLPTVLPLSAHEARQYIQPGEGPGICRRGHRAGPTLSPTHGTASERGRSLHADA
;
A
#
# COMPACT_ATOMS: atom_id res chain seq x y z
N MET A 1 15.07 -63.62 18.10
CA MET A 1 16.11 -63.88 19.10
C MET A 1 15.49 -63.58 20.46
N TRP A 2 14.91 -64.61 21.08
CA TRP A 2 15.43 -65.28 22.30
C TRP A 2 15.43 -64.31 23.50
N GLY A 3 14.70 -64.51 24.60
CA GLY A 3 13.95 -65.64 25.12
C GLY A 3 14.03 -65.55 26.65
N LEU A 4 12.90 -65.53 27.36
CA LEU A 4 12.89 -65.60 28.83
C LEU A 4 12.04 -66.81 29.22
N ARG A 5 12.75 -67.80 29.78
CA ARG A 5 12.21 -69.06 30.27
C ARG A 5 11.40 -68.82 31.54
N THR A 6 10.32 -69.58 31.60
CA THR A 6 9.60 -70.05 32.77
C THR A 6 10.52 -70.58 33.86
N LEU A 7 10.24 -70.20 35.10
CA LEU A 7 10.64 -70.92 36.32
C LEU A 7 9.37 -71.19 37.11
N GLU A 8 8.95 -72.44 37.08
CA GLU A 8 7.89 -73.02 37.91
C GLU A 8 8.33 -73.02 39.38
N CYS A 9 7.42 -72.70 40.29
CA CYS A 9 7.62 -72.91 41.73
C CYS A 9 6.80 -74.14 42.13
N GLY A 10 7.50 -75.19 42.52
CA GLY A 10 6.94 -76.50 42.86
C GLY A 10 6.10 -76.50 44.13
N GLU A 11 5.15 -77.43 44.13
CA GLU A 11 4.32 -77.81 45.27
C GLU A 11 5.17 -78.32 46.44
N GLY A 12 4.88 -77.81 47.64
CA GLY A 12 5.52 -78.21 48.89
C GLY A 12 4.50 -78.24 50.03
N PHE A 13 3.84 -79.38 50.16
CA PHE A 13 3.37 -80.05 51.39
C PHE A 13 2.82 -79.20 52.57
N ARG A 14 1.53 -79.39 52.85
CA ARG A 14 0.78 -78.91 54.02
C ARG A 14 0.68 -80.04 55.05
N GLU A 15 1.11 -79.80 56.29
CA GLU A 15 0.69 -80.53 57.49
C GLU A 15 0.22 -79.51 58.55
N PRO A 16 -0.93 -79.72 59.23
CA PRO A 16 -1.58 -78.72 60.08
C PRO A 16 -1.32 -78.92 61.58
N GLY A 17 -1.39 -77.83 62.34
CA GLY A 17 -1.77 -77.88 63.75
C GLY A 17 -0.73 -77.40 64.76
N ARG A 18 -0.83 -76.12 65.14
CA ARG A 18 -0.72 -75.67 66.54
C ARG A 18 -1.17 -74.20 66.63
N ALA A 19 -2.22 -73.94 67.40
CA ALA A 19 -2.56 -72.59 67.84
C ALA A 19 -1.54 -72.12 68.89
N PRO A 20 -1.10 -70.86 68.91
CA PRO A 20 -0.53 -70.27 70.11
C PRO A 20 -1.58 -69.42 70.84
N GLU A 21 -1.76 -69.78 72.11
CA GLU A 21 -2.45 -69.06 73.17
C GLU A 21 -1.90 -67.64 73.43
N PRO A 22 -2.66 -66.77 74.13
CA PRO A 22 -2.36 -65.34 74.25
C PRO A 22 -1.20 -65.08 75.23
N CYS A 23 -0.14 -64.45 74.75
CA CYS A 23 0.98 -64.05 75.61
C CYS A 23 0.67 -62.72 76.31
N GLY A 24 0.36 -62.83 77.61
CA GLY A 24 1.06 -62.08 78.66
C GLY A 24 0.88 -60.56 78.70
N ARG A 25 0.03 -60.12 79.63
CA ARG A 25 0.09 -58.81 80.30
C ARG A 25 1.53 -58.54 80.76
N LEU A 26 2.13 -57.44 80.32
CA LEU A 26 3.35 -56.91 80.92
C LEU A 26 3.07 -55.49 81.42
N LEU A 27 3.37 -55.33 82.71
CA LEU A 27 3.12 -54.18 83.55
C LEU A 27 3.69 -52.88 82.99
N GLU A 28 3.01 -51.78 83.34
CA GLU A 28 3.55 -50.44 83.37
C GLU A 28 4.87 -50.40 84.16
N THR A 29 5.97 -50.20 83.47
CA THR A 29 7.16 -49.53 84.02
C THR A 29 7.79 -48.72 82.90
N GLY A 30 7.85 -47.40 83.09
CA GLY A 30 8.48 -46.48 82.17
C GLY A 30 9.95 -46.83 81.94
N THR A 31 10.27 -47.24 80.72
CA THR A 31 11.64 -47.31 80.22
C THR A 31 11.77 -46.37 79.05
N ARG A 32 12.66 -45.38 79.20
CA ARG A 32 13.19 -44.54 78.12
C ARG A 32 13.49 -45.42 76.91
N LEU A 33 12.91 -45.09 75.75
CA LEU A 33 13.36 -45.68 74.49
C LEU A 33 14.86 -45.41 74.32
N ASP A 34 15.60 -46.49 74.11
CA ASP A 34 17.02 -46.45 73.78
C ASP A 34 17.22 -45.70 72.45
N PRO A 35 17.97 -44.59 72.40
CA PRO A 35 18.17 -43.79 71.19
C PRO A 35 18.80 -44.57 70.04
N THR A 36 19.43 -45.70 70.34
CA THR A 36 20.09 -46.58 69.37
C THR A 36 19.12 -47.35 68.47
N ALA A 37 17.85 -47.53 68.89
CA ALA A 37 16.81 -48.14 68.06
C ALA A 37 16.21 -47.18 67.00
N MET A 38 16.57 -45.88 67.06
CA MET A 38 16.18 -44.86 66.09
C MET A 38 17.39 -44.32 65.31
N ALA A 39 18.43 -45.13 65.14
CA ALA A 39 19.41 -44.87 64.09
C ALA A 39 18.71 -44.92 62.72
N PRO A 40 18.95 -43.96 61.81
CA PRO A 40 18.29 -43.94 60.51
C PRO A 40 18.70 -45.19 59.73
N VAL A 41 17.78 -46.16 59.65
CA VAL A 41 17.90 -47.29 58.74
C VAL A 41 18.06 -46.74 57.32
N GLY A 42 19.29 -46.85 56.80
CA GLY A 42 19.62 -46.48 55.42
C GLY A 42 20.56 -45.28 55.21
N ALA A 43 21.33 -44.82 56.19
CA ALA A 43 22.50 -43.97 55.91
C ALA A 43 23.73 -44.85 55.64
N GLU A 44 23.78 -45.51 54.47
CA GLU A 44 25.07 -45.98 53.94
C GLU A 44 25.96 -44.75 53.74
N GLU A 45 27.11 -44.71 54.42
CA GLU A 45 28.18 -43.74 54.15
C GLU A 45 28.46 -43.72 52.63
N PRO A 46 28.34 -42.57 51.94
CA PRO A 46 28.53 -42.52 50.52
C PRO A 46 29.99 -42.84 50.22
N SER A 47 30.24 -44.05 49.70
CA SER A 47 31.56 -44.43 49.22
C SER A 47 32.08 -43.34 48.28
N THR A 48 33.34 -42.93 48.43
CA THR A 48 33.98 -41.88 47.63
C THR A 48 33.79 -42.12 46.13
N SER A 49 33.80 -43.39 45.71
CA SER A 49 33.46 -43.85 44.36
C SER A 49 32.06 -43.42 43.88
N ARG A 50 31.01 -43.54 44.71
CA ARG A 50 29.63 -43.13 44.37
C ARG A 50 29.52 -41.61 44.21
N ALA A 51 30.25 -40.84 45.01
CA ALA A 51 30.28 -39.38 44.88
C ALA A 51 30.96 -38.93 43.58
N VAL A 52 32.12 -39.53 43.25
CA VAL A 52 32.86 -39.25 42.02
C VAL A 52 32.02 -39.61 40.78
N VAL A 53 31.41 -40.80 40.75
CA VAL A 53 30.57 -41.23 39.63
C VAL A 53 29.37 -40.29 39.41
N ARG A 54 28.72 -39.83 40.48
CA ARG A 54 27.61 -38.87 40.37
C ARG A 54 28.07 -37.49 39.87
N SER A 55 29.27 -37.05 40.25
CA SER A 55 29.86 -35.79 39.78
C SER A 55 30.21 -35.87 38.29
N VAL A 56 30.94 -36.91 37.89
CA VAL A 56 31.32 -37.14 36.48
C VAL A 56 30.09 -37.32 35.59
N GLY A 57 29.12 -38.12 36.04
CA GLY A 57 27.85 -38.30 35.33
C GLY A 57 27.04 -37.01 35.23
N GLY A 58 27.00 -36.21 36.30
CA GLY A 58 26.38 -34.88 36.29
C GLY A 58 27.04 -33.93 35.29
N PHE A 59 28.37 -33.86 35.30
CA PHE A 59 29.14 -33.02 34.37
C PHE A 59 28.90 -33.42 32.91
N ALA A 60 28.97 -34.71 32.59
CA ALA A 60 28.73 -35.22 31.25
C ALA A 60 27.28 -34.94 30.78
N LEU A 61 26.29 -35.14 31.66
CA LEU A 61 24.90 -34.80 31.37
C LEU A 61 24.73 -33.30 31.12
N GLY A 62 25.28 -32.45 31.98
CA GLY A 62 25.23 -31.00 31.84
C GLY A 62 25.84 -30.51 30.53
N LEU A 63 26.99 -31.07 30.14
CA LEU A 63 27.63 -30.76 28.86
C LEU A 63 26.78 -31.22 27.67
N SER A 64 26.24 -32.45 27.72
CA SER A 64 25.38 -32.98 26.66
C SER A 64 24.10 -32.16 26.46
N LEU A 65 23.48 -31.68 27.55
CA LEU A 65 22.30 -30.83 27.50
C LEU A 65 22.62 -29.45 26.91
N ALA A 66 23.74 -28.85 27.30
CA ALA A 66 24.19 -27.57 26.75
C ALA A 66 24.53 -27.68 25.25
N THR A 67 25.21 -28.75 24.84
CA THR A 67 25.52 -29.00 23.42
C THR A 67 24.26 -29.27 22.60
N ALA A 68 23.32 -30.07 23.12
CA ALA A 68 22.05 -30.33 22.42
C ALA A 68 21.22 -29.06 22.25
N TYR A 69 21.15 -28.22 23.29
CA TYR A 69 20.49 -26.93 23.24
C TYR A 69 21.17 -25.98 22.24
N GLY A 70 22.51 -25.94 22.25
CA GLY A 70 23.27 -25.13 21.31
C GLY A 70 23.14 -25.54 19.85
N LEU A 71 23.12 -26.84 19.58
CA LEU A 71 22.83 -27.38 18.25
C LEU A 71 21.41 -27.02 17.80
N LEU A 72 20.44 -27.04 18.73
CA LEU A 72 19.08 -26.63 18.44
C LEU A 72 19.01 -25.14 18.08
N GLU A 73 19.65 -24.27 18.86
CA GLU A 73 19.75 -22.84 18.53
C GLU A 73 20.43 -22.60 17.18
N LEU A 74 21.55 -23.28 16.89
CA LEU A 74 22.28 -23.10 15.63
C LEU A 74 21.50 -23.57 14.39
N LEU A 75 20.71 -24.65 14.53
CA LEU A 75 19.97 -25.24 13.41
C LEU A 75 18.60 -24.59 13.19
N VAL A 76 18.00 -24.04 14.24
CA VAL A 76 16.61 -23.55 14.21
C VAL A 76 16.55 -22.02 14.19
N GLU A 77 17.45 -21.34 14.88
CA GLU A 77 17.49 -19.87 14.90
C GLU A 77 18.58 -19.33 13.98
N GLU A 78 18.22 -18.45 13.05
CA GLU A 78 19.17 -17.67 12.25
C GLU A 78 19.85 -16.54 13.06
N HIS A 79 20.24 -16.85 14.30
CA HIS A 79 21.03 -15.93 15.11
C HIS A 79 22.48 -15.86 14.59
N SER A 80 23.19 -14.78 14.93
CA SER A 80 24.59 -14.66 14.54
C SER A 80 25.40 -15.84 15.12
N PRO A 81 26.30 -16.46 14.33
CA PRO A 81 27.06 -17.63 14.79
C PRO A 81 27.90 -17.33 16.04
N TRP A 82 28.34 -16.08 16.19
CA TRP A 82 29.05 -15.59 17.38
C TRP A 82 28.18 -15.57 18.64
N ALA A 83 26.93 -15.11 18.54
CA ALA A 83 26.02 -15.09 19.69
C ALA A 83 25.69 -16.51 20.17
N CYS A 84 25.46 -17.43 19.23
CA CYS A 84 25.26 -18.85 19.53
C CYS A 84 26.51 -19.46 20.19
N LEU A 85 27.72 -19.18 19.68
CA LEU A 85 28.96 -19.68 20.28
C LEU A 85 29.15 -19.21 21.74
N VAL A 86 28.93 -17.91 22.00
CA VAL A 86 29.06 -17.35 23.35
C VAL A 86 27.97 -17.89 24.28
N GLY A 87 26.72 -17.97 23.80
CA GLY A 87 25.59 -18.51 24.57
C GLY A 87 25.78 -19.98 24.95
N THR A 88 26.21 -20.80 24.00
CA THR A 88 26.45 -22.23 24.25
C THR A 88 27.63 -22.48 25.17
N LEU A 89 28.72 -21.72 25.04
CA LEU A 89 29.88 -21.83 25.92
C LEU A 89 29.54 -21.42 27.36
N THR A 90 28.80 -20.33 27.54
CA THR A 90 28.36 -19.87 28.87
C THR A 90 27.39 -20.85 29.50
N LEU A 91 26.44 -21.39 28.73
CA LEU A 91 25.51 -22.42 29.20
C LEU A 91 26.23 -23.73 29.54
N ALA A 92 27.20 -24.15 28.73
CA ALA A 92 28.02 -25.34 28.97
C ALA A 92 28.87 -25.20 30.24
N ALA A 93 29.45 -24.02 30.49
CA ALA A 93 30.15 -23.75 31.73
C ALA A 93 29.20 -23.84 32.94
N PHE A 94 28.02 -23.20 32.86
CA PHE A 94 27.04 -23.20 33.93
C PHE A 94 26.47 -24.60 34.21
N LEU A 95 25.95 -25.28 33.18
CA LEU A 95 25.35 -26.62 33.33
C LEU A 95 26.40 -27.68 33.61
N GLY A 96 27.54 -27.68 32.92
CA GLY A 96 28.61 -28.65 33.13
C GLY A 96 29.18 -28.57 34.55
N LEU A 97 29.73 -27.42 34.94
CA LEU A 97 30.31 -27.23 36.27
C LEU A 97 29.24 -27.30 37.37
N GLY A 98 28.07 -26.71 37.13
CA GLY A 98 26.95 -26.73 38.08
C GLY A 98 26.45 -28.14 38.38
N MET A 99 26.22 -28.97 37.35
CA MET A 99 25.76 -30.36 37.52
C MET A 99 26.83 -31.26 38.13
N GLY A 100 28.11 -31.00 37.84
CA GLY A 100 29.24 -31.73 38.41
C GLY A 100 29.44 -31.44 39.89
N PHE A 101 29.59 -30.16 40.26
CA PHE A 101 30.06 -29.76 41.59
C PHE A 101 28.95 -29.32 42.56
N SER A 102 27.78 -28.88 42.07
CA SER A 102 26.71 -28.36 42.94
C SER A 102 25.52 -29.31 43.03
N HIS A 103 25.26 -29.82 44.24
CA HIS A 103 24.06 -30.60 44.52
C HIS A 103 22.78 -29.79 44.27
N GLN A 104 22.79 -28.49 44.56
CA GLN A 104 21.62 -27.63 44.39
C GLN A 104 21.25 -27.46 42.91
N VAL A 105 22.25 -27.19 42.06
CA VAL A 105 22.05 -27.07 40.61
C VAL A 105 21.61 -28.41 40.04
N ARG A 106 22.25 -29.52 40.47
CA ARG A 106 21.89 -30.86 40.01
C ARG A 106 20.43 -31.21 40.20
N VAL A 107 19.90 -30.99 41.41
CA VAL A 107 18.49 -31.28 41.69
C VAL A 107 17.57 -30.35 40.90
N THR A 108 17.92 -29.06 40.79
CA THR A 108 17.09 -28.08 40.08
C THR A 108 17.00 -28.39 38.59
N VAL A 109 18.11 -28.75 37.94
CA VAL A 109 18.14 -29.14 36.52
C VAL A 109 17.38 -30.44 36.29
N LEU A 110 17.50 -31.44 37.18
CA LEU A 110 16.70 -32.67 37.08
C LEU A 110 15.19 -32.41 37.24
N LEU A 111 14.81 -31.40 38.03
CA LEU A 111 13.42 -30.95 38.17
C LEU A 111 12.90 -30.23 36.92
N LEU A 112 13.75 -29.76 36.00
CA LEU A 112 13.28 -29.15 34.74
C LEU A 112 12.45 -30.14 33.91
N LEU A 113 12.81 -31.43 33.91
CA LEU A 113 12.12 -32.44 33.12
C LEU A 113 10.63 -32.57 33.51
N PRO A 114 10.26 -32.85 34.77
CA PRO A 114 8.85 -32.88 35.15
C PRO A 114 8.18 -31.50 35.06
N GLN A 115 8.92 -30.40 35.27
CA GLN A 115 8.36 -29.05 35.14
C GLN A 115 7.99 -28.70 33.69
N ALA A 116 8.75 -29.16 32.70
CA ALA A 116 8.42 -29.02 31.28
C ALA A 116 7.06 -29.67 30.94
N PHE A 117 6.72 -30.77 31.60
CA PHE A 117 5.43 -31.46 31.44
C PHE A 117 4.30 -30.93 32.34
N SER A 118 4.58 -29.94 33.20
CA SER A 118 3.55 -29.28 34.00
C SER A 118 2.55 -28.52 33.11
N LYS A 119 1.38 -28.15 33.64
CA LYS A 119 0.39 -27.35 32.89
C LYS A 119 0.98 -26.04 32.36
N GLN A 120 1.80 -25.36 33.17
CA GLN A 120 2.46 -24.11 32.79
C GLN A 120 3.62 -24.34 31.82
N GLY A 121 4.45 -25.35 32.07
CA GLY A 121 5.56 -25.72 31.18
C GLY A 121 5.07 -26.12 29.79
N ARG A 122 3.99 -26.91 29.69
CA ARG A 122 3.35 -27.26 28.42
C ARG A 122 2.85 -26.04 27.66
N ALA A 123 2.25 -25.08 28.33
CA ALA A 123 1.80 -23.84 27.69
C ALA A 123 2.99 -23.05 27.12
N LEU A 124 4.07 -22.91 27.90
CA LEU A 124 5.30 -22.23 27.45
C LEU A 124 5.97 -22.96 26.26
N LEU A 125 6.02 -24.30 26.30
CA LEU A 125 6.54 -25.11 25.19
C LEU A 125 5.71 -24.97 23.92
N MET A 126 4.38 -24.93 24.03
CA MET A 126 3.49 -24.72 22.88
C MET A 126 3.69 -23.35 22.26
N VAL A 127 3.89 -22.29 23.07
CA VAL A 127 4.20 -20.94 22.57
C VAL A 127 5.53 -20.92 21.84
N ALA A 128 6.58 -21.54 22.42
CA ALA A 128 7.88 -21.63 21.77
C ALA A 128 7.80 -22.42 20.45
N ALA A 129 7.14 -23.58 20.45
CA ALA A 129 6.94 -24.38 19.24
C ALA A 129 6.19 -23.62 18.14
N PHE A 130 5.14 -22.88 18.51
CA PHE A 130 4.41 -22.02 17.58
C PHE A 130 5.30 -20.90 17.00
N GLY A 131 6.11 -20.26 17.84
CA GLY A 131 7.08 -19.24 17.41
C GLY A 131 8.08 -19.79 16.38
N LEU A 132 8.68 -20.95 16.66
CA LEU A 132 9.62 -21.61 15.76
C LEU A 132 8.99 -21.99 14.41
N VAL A 133 7.77 -22.52 14.43
CA VAL A 133 7.05 -22.89 13.19
C VAL A 133 6.70 -21.66 12.35
N LEU A 134 6.43 -20.51 12.97
CA LEU A 134 6.08 -19.27 12.28
C LEU A 134 7.27 -18.52 11.71
N GLN A 135 8.43 -18.57 12.36
CA GLN A 135 9.61 -17.78 11.98
C GLN A 135 10.04 -18.03 10.53
N GLY A 136 10.14 -19.30 10.12
CA GLY A 136 10.56 -19.68 8.76
C GLY A 136 9.62 -19.14 7.67
N PRO A 137 8.32 -19.50 7.66
CA PRO A 137 7.36 -19.01 6.67
C PRO A 137 7.25 -17.49 6.64
N CYS A 138 7.27 -16.83 7.81
CA CYS A 138 7.20 -15.38 7.89
C CYS A 138 8.45 -14.70 7.32
N ALA A 139 9.65 -15.18 7.65
CA ALA A 139 10.91 -14.67 7.10
C ALA A 139 10.97 -14.86 5.57
N ASN A 140 10.56 -16.03 5.08
CA ASN A 140 10.47 -16.30 3.64
C ASN A 140 9.46 -15.38 2.94
N THR A 141 8.28 -15.20 3.51
CA THR A 141 7.25 -14.30 2.97
C THR A 141 7.76 -12.85 2.93
N LEU A 142 8.49 -12.43 3.98
CA LEU A 142 9.11 -11.11 4.05
C LEU A 142 10.16 -10.91 2.95
N HIS A 143 10.98 -11.93 2.70
CA HIS A 143 11.95 -11.93 1.62
C HIS A 143 11.26 -11.83 0.26
N ASN A 144 10.27 -12.69 0.00
CA ASN A 144 9.52 -12.70 -1.26
C ASN A 144 8.80 -11.39 -1.51
N PHE A 145 8.19 -10.79 -0.49
CA PHE A 145 7.54 -9.49 -0.61
C PHE A 145 8.54 -8.38 -0.95
N THR A 146 9.73 -8.42 -0.33
CA THR A 146 10.82 -7.46 -0.63
C THR A 146 11.36 -7.63 -2.04
N GLN A 147 11.44 -8.86 -2.56
CA GLN A 147 11.84 -9.09 -3.95
C GLN A 147 10.73 -8.69 -4.94
N ALA A 148 9.47 -8.99 -4.62
CA ALA A 148 8.32 -8.61 -5.43
C ALA A 148 8.21 -7.09 -5.54
N SER A 149 8.41 -6.33 -4.46
CA SER A 149 8.38 -4.86 -4.52
C SER A 149 9.50 -4.29 -5.40
N LYS A 150 10.72 -4.84 -5.32
CA LYS A 150 11.83 -4.48 -6.21
C LYS A 150 11.53 -4.82 -7.67
N ALA A 151 10.95 -5.99 -7.93
CA ALA A 151 10.56 -6.42 -9.27
C ALA A 151 9.47 -5.50 -9.87
N VAL A 152 8.49 -5.08 -9.07
CA VAL A 152 7.46 -4.12 -9.49
C VAL A 152 8.08 -2.76 -9.81
N ALA A 153 9.01 -2.27 -8.98
CA ALA A 153 9.72 -1.01 -9.24
C ALA A 153 10.50 -1.06 -10.56
N CYS A 154 11.26 -2.14 -10.79
CA CYS A 154 12.00 -2.36 -12.03
C CYS A 154 11.06 -2.52 -13.24
N GLY A 155 9.96 -3.25 -13.08
CA GLY A 155 8.96 -3.43 -14.14
C GLY A 155 8.28 -2.12 -14.54
N ALA A 156 7.99 -1.25 -13.58
CA ALA A 156 7.48 0.10 -13.85
C ALA A 156 8.49 0.97 -14.59
N GLU A 157 9.77 0.89 -14.20
CA GLU A 157 10.87 1.60 -14.88
C GLU A 157 11.02 1.13 -16.34
N LEU A 158 11.05 -0.19 -16.55
CA LEU A 158 11.14 -0.78 -17.87
C LEU A 158 9.94 -0.39 -18.75
N ALA A 159 8.71 -0.48 -18.21
CA ALA A 159 7.50 -0.13 -18.94
C ALA A 159 7.52 1.33 -19.38
N LEU A 160 7.92 2.26 -18.50
CA LEU A 160 8.02 3.67 -18.87
C LEU A 160 9.11 3.94 -19.90
N ASN A 161 10.29 3.32 -19.75
CA ASN A 161 11.38 3.46 -20.73
C ASN A 161 10.95 2.96 -22.12
N GLN A 162 10.29 1.80 -22.17
CA GLN A 162 9.73 1.26 -23.42
C GLN A 162 8.62 2.15 -24.00
N THR A 163 7.74 2.71 -23.17
CA THR A 163 6.70 3.64 -23.67
C THR A 163 7.29 4.94 -24.20
N ALA A 164 8.36 5.46 -23.60
CA ALA A 164 9.05 6.65 -24.07
C ALA A 164 9.72 6.39 -25.43
N GLU A 165 10.39 5.25 -25.58
CA GLU A 165 10.99 4.83 -26.86
C GLU A 165 9.92 4.64 -27.95
N ALA A 166 8.83 3.92 -27.64
CA ALA A 166 7.72 3.70 -28.57
C ALA A 166 7.03 5.01 -28.97
N LEU A 167 6.86 5.94 -28.02
CA LEU A 167 6.28 7.26 -28.28
C LEU A 167 7.19 8.09 -29.20
N GLU A 168 8.50 8.06 -29.00
CA GLU A 168 9.44 8.79 -29.87
C GLU A 168 9.46 8.20 -31.28
N GLN A 169 9.37 6.87 -31.40
CA GLN A 169 9.18 6.20 -32.70
C GLN A 169 7.85 6.59 -33.37
N ALA A 170 6.75 6.65 -32.61
CA ALA A 170 5.44 7.06 -33.13
C ALA A 170 5.37 8.54 -33.55
N LYS A 171 6.19 9.39 -32.94
CA LYS A 171 6.28 10.82 -33.24
C LYS A 171 6.95 11.10 -34.59
N GLN A 172 7.96 10.32 -34.99
CA GLN A 172 8.68 10.52 -36.25
C GLN A 172 7.78 10.58 -37.50
N PRO A 173 6.88 9.61 -37.77
CA PRO A 173 6.00 9.66 -38.94
C PRO A 173 5.03 10.84 -38.87
N LEU A 174 4.59 11.23 -37.68
CA LEU A 174 3.67 12.34 -37.48
C LEU A 174 4.32 13.69 -37.82
N VAL A 175 5.55 13.92 -37.34
CA VAL A 175 6.34 15.13 -37.67
C VAL A 175 6.65 15.18 -39.17
N SER A 176 6.99 14.04 -39.78
CA SER A 176 7.23 13.94 -41.22
C SER A 176 5.98 14.29 -42.05
N ALA A 177 4.81 13.77 -41.68
CA ALA A 177 3.54 14.10 -42.34
C ALA A 177 3.18 15.59 -42.20
N LEU A 178 3.33 16.17 -41.01
CA LEU A 178 3.10 17.59 -40.77
C LEU A 178 4.06 18.48 -41.58
N ASN A 179 5.33 18.09 -41.71
CA ASN A 179 6.29 18.81 -42.55
C ASN A 179 5.89 18.79 -44.03
N LYS A 180 5.37 17.66 -44.54
CA LYS A 180 4.83 17.58 -45.91
C LYS A 180 3.62 18.50 -46.09
N ILE A 181 2.70 18.53 -45.13
CA ILE A 181 1.54 19.44 -45.17
C ILE A 181 2.01 20.91 -45.15
N LYS A 182 2.99 21.24 -44.31
CA LYS A 182 3.58 22.59 -44.27
C LYS A 182 4.22 22.97 -45.61
N ALA A 183 4.91 22.04 -46.27
CA ALA A 183 5.48 22.27 -47.60
C ALA A 183 4.39 22.55 -48.65
N ILE A 184 3.29 21.80 -48.63
CA ILE A 184 2.14 22.04 -49.50
C ILE A 184 1.53 23.43 -49.22
N ALA A 185 1.33 23.78 -47.95
CA ALA A 185 0.81 25.09 -47.56
C ALA A 185 1.72 26.25 -48.00
N GLN A 186 3.05 26.07 -47.93
CA GLN A 186 4.02 27.05 -48.44
C GLN A 186 3.93 27.20 -49.96
N LYS A 187 3.80 26.09 -50.71
CA LYS A 187 3.59 26.14 -52.17
C LYS A 187 2.27 26.78 -52.55
N ALA A 188 1.19 26.52 -51.82
CA ALA A 188 -0.08 27.22 -52.01
C ALA A 188 0.06 28.72 -51.73
N LYS A 189 0.82 29.12 -50.71
CA LYS A 189 1.11 30.53 -50.41
C LYS A 189 1.87 31.22 -51.56
N GLU A 190 2.88 30.56 -52.14
CA GLU A 190 3.61 31.08 -53.32
C GLU A 190 2.66 31.33 -54.52
N VAL A 191 1.67 30.45 -54.72
CA VAL A 191 0.65 30.63 -55.78
C VAL A 191 -0.29 31.79 -55.43
N ALA A 192 -0.79 31.84 -54.19
CA ALA A 192 -1.66 32.92 -53.72
C ALA A 192 -0.99 34.30 -53.83
N ASP A 193 0.31 34.40 -53.53
CA ASP A 193 1.06 35.66 -53.66
C ASP A 193 1.26 36.07 -55.12
N ARG A 194 1.47 35.10 -56.04
CA ARG A 194 1.49 35.38 -57.48
C ARG A 194 0.15 35.92 -57.98
N VAL A 195 -0.95 35.29 -57.58
CA VAL A 195 -2.31 35.75 -57.92
C VAL A 195 -2.55 37.15 -57.37
N ARG A 196 -2.20 37.41 -56.12
CA ARG A 196 -2.32 38.74 -55.50
C ARG A 196 -1.52 39.80 -56.27
N LYS A 197 -0.30 39.48 -56.71
CA LYS A 197 0.55 40.39 -57.49
C LYS A 197 -0.08 40.71 -58.85
N PHE A 198 -0.62 39.70 -59.53
CA PHE A 198 -1.33 39.86 -60.81
C PHE A 198 -2.55 40.78 -60.66
N PHE A 199 -3.41 40.52 -59.68
CA PHE A 199 -4.59 41.36 -59.43
C PHE A 199 -4.25 42.80 -59.04
N ARG A 200 -3.18 43.04 -58.27
CA ARG A 200 -2.71 44.41 -58.00
C ARG A 200 -2.32 45.14 -59.28
N SER A 201 -1.59 44.47 -60.18
CA SER A 201 -1.19 45.07 -61.46
C SER A 201 -2.39 45.48 -62.31
N ILE A 202 -3.41 44.62 -62.41
CA ILE A 202 -4.67 44.93 -63.11
C ILE A 202 -5.36 46.13 -62.45
N MET A 203 -5.53 46.07 -61.13
CA MET A 203 -6.21 47.11 -60.36
C MET A 203 -5.49 48.46 -60.49
N ASP A 204 -4.16 48.48 -60.54
CA ASP A 204 -3.40 49.70 -60.76
C ASP A 204 -3.61 50.25 -62.18
N GLY A 205 -3.65 49.38 -63.20
CA GLY A 205 -4.09 49.76 -64.55
C GLY A 205 -5.48 50.40 -64.57
N VAL A 206 -6.46 49.78 -63.90
CA VAL A 206 -7.82 50.34 -63.76
C VAL A 206 -7.80 51.69 -63.04
N LYS A 207 -6.98 51.86 -62.00
CA LYS A 207 -6.80 53.16 -61.33
C LYS A 207 -6.21 54.21 -62.27
N HIS A 208 -5.25 53.84 -63.13
CA HIS A 208 -4.70 54.76 -64.11
C HIS A 208 -5.77 55.23 -65.11
N VAL A 209 -6.56 54.31 -65.66
CA VAL A 209 -7.70 54.63 -66.55
C VAL A 209 -8.73 55.50 -65.82
N ALA A 210 -9.10 55.15 -64.59
CA ALA A 210 -10.03 55.92 -63.78
C ALA A 210 -9.51 57.34 -63.48
N ARG A 211 -8.20 57.52 -63.25
CA ARG A 211 -7.58 58.85 -63.09
C ARG A 211 -7.63 59.65 -64.39
N ALA A 212 -7.31 59.03 -65.52
CA ALA A 212 -7.36 59.69 -66.83
C ALA A 212 -8.80 60.12 -67.20
N LEU A 213 -9.78 59.22 -67.04
CA LEU A 213 -11.19 59.52 -67.23
C LEU A 213 -11.65 60.64 -66.31
N ARG A 214 -11.24 60.63 -65.04
CA ARG A 214 -11.55 61.73 -64.11
C ARG A 214 -10.99 63.07 -64.58
N ASN A 215 -9.78 63.10 -65.14
CA ASN A 215 -9.18 64.33 -65.65
C ASN A 215 -9.91 64.85 -66.90
N VAL A 216 -10.22 63.97 -67.86
CA VAL A 216 -11.03 64.31 -69.04
C VAL A 216 -12.42 64.79 -68.63
N TRP A 217 -13.02 64.14 -67.63
CA TRP A 217 -14.35 64.49 -67.14
C TRP A 217 -14.35 65.82 -66.38
N TYR A 218 -13.31 66.09 -65.59
CA TYR A 218 -13.13 67.38 -64.92
C TYR A 218 -13.06 68.51 -65.94
N TRP A 219 -12.32 68.31 -67.03
CA TRP A 219 -12.26 69.27 -68.13
C TRP A 219 -13.64 69.47 -68.79
N LEU A 220 -14.36 68.39 -69.10
CA LEU A 220 -15.69 68.45 -69.73
C LEU A 220 -16.74 69.15 -68.84
N LEU A 221 -16.62 69.04 -67.51
CA LEU A 221 -17.53 69.73 -66.58
C LEU A 221 -17.22 71.22 -66.45
N HIS A 222 -15.96 71.62 -66.54
CA HIS A 222 -15.55 73.03 -66.43
C HIS A 222 -15.65 73.81 -67.75
N ILE A 223 -15.84 73.13 -68.89
CA ILE A 223 -16.01 73.79 -70.18
C ILE A 223 -17.28 74.68 -70.21
N GLY A 224 -18.31 74.33 -69.43
CA GLY A 224 -19.53 75.15 -69.28
C GLY A 224 -19.26 76.47 -68.57
N ASP A 225 -18.40 76.47 -67.56
CA ASP A 225 -17.99 77.68 -66.82
C ASP A 225 -17.19 78.62 -67.73
N VAL A 226 -16.29 78.07 -68.54
CA VAL A 226 -15.52 78.81 -69.55
C VAL A 226 -16.41 79.34 -70.68
N CYS A 227 -17.42 78.56 -71.12
CA CYS A 227 -18.42 78.96 -72.12
C CYS A 227 -19.13 80.26 -71.70
N ASN A 228 -19.60 80.32 -70.45
CA ASN A 228 -20.28 81.51 -69.91
C ASN A 228 -19.33 82.71 -69.72
N ALA A 229 -18.07 82.48 -69.35
CA ALA A 229 -17.10 83.53 -69.09
C ALA A 229 -16.59 84.22 -70.38
N GLU A 230 -16.29 83.46 -71.43
CA GLU A 230 -15.67 83.98 -72.66
C GLU A 230 -16.69 84.50 -73.69
N LEU A 231 -17.82 83.79 -73.88
CA LEU A 231 -18.80 84.17 -74.90
C LEU A 231 -19.70 85.34 -74.43
N GLY A 232 -19.94 85.46 -73.12
CA GLY A 232 -20.90 86.42 -72.55
C GLY A 232 -22.33 86.17 -73.06
N ASN A 233 -23.29 87.02 -72.71
CA ASN A 233 -24.66 86.87 -73.22
C ASN A 233 -24.72 87.26 -74.72
N PRO A 234 -24.92 86.32 -75.67
CA PRO A 234 -24.84 86.58 -77.10
C PRO A 234 -25.93 87.56 -77.58
N TYR A 235 -27.08 87.59 -76.90
CA TYR A 235 -28.15 88.56 -77.16
C TYR A 235 -27.66 90.00 -76.93
N VAL A 236 -26.91 90.24 -75.85
CA VAL A 236 -26.43 91.58 -75.47
C VAL A 236 -25.39 92.10 -76.46
N LYS A 237 -24.47 91.24 -76.92
CA LYS A 237 -23.49 91.61 -77.95
C LYS A 237 -24.18 91.96 -79.27
N CYS A 238 -25.16 91.16 -79.71
CA CYS A 238 -25.93 91.46 -80.91
C CYS A 238 -26.73 92.77 -80.80
N ALA A 239 -27.45 92.96 -79.70
CA ALA A 239 -28.28 94.15 -79.48
C ALA A 239 -27.45 95.43 -79.53
N ARG A 240 -26.23 95.41 -78.98
CA ARG A 240 -25.30 96.56 -78.97
C ARG A 240 -24.92 97.03 -80.37
N VAL A 241 -24.75 96.12 -81.34
CA VAL A 241 -24.41 96.47 -82.72
C VAL A 241 -25.58 97.19 -83.40
N PHE A 242 -26.80 96.68 -83.23
CA PHE A 242 -27.99 97.31 -83.79
C PHE A 242 -28.33 98.64 -83.13
N ASP A 243 -28.16 98.75 -81.81
CA ASP A 243 -28.36 100.00 -81.09
C ASP A 243 -27.32 101.05 -81.54
N GLY A 244 -26.05 100.65 -81.71
CA GLY A 244 -25.01 101.54 -82.26
C GLY A 244 -25.30 101.99 -83.70
N ALA A 245 -25.81 101.11 -84.56
CA ALA A 245 -26.20 101.46 -85.93
C ALA A 245 -27.40 102.43 -85.97
N LYS A 246 -28.39 102.20 -85.10
CA LYS A 246 -29.54 103.10 -84.93
C LYS A 246 -29.08 104.48 -84.45
N ASP A 247 -28.22 104.54 -83.44
CA ASP A 247 -27.71 105.80 -82.89
C ASP A 247 -26.91 106.59 -83.93
N SER A 248 -26.06 105.92 -84.73
CA SER A 248 -25.34 106.56 -85.83
C SER A 248 -26.28 107.09 -86.91
N CYS A 249 -27.33 106.33 -87.29
CA CYS A 249 -28.36 106.79 -88.23
C CYS A 249 -29.05 108.08 -87.73
N MET A 250 -29.43 108.11 -86.45
CA MET A 250 -30.08 109.26 -85.83
C MET A 250 -29.19 110.52 -85.82
N ARG A 251 -27.87 110.36 -85.68
CA ARG A 251 -26.91 111.48 -85.73
C ARG A 251 -26.69 112.02 -87.15
N THR A 252 -26.64 111.15 -88.15
CA THR A 252 -26.32 111.55 -89.54
C THR A 252 -27.53 112.15 -90.28
N VAL A 253 -28.75 111.71 -89.97
CA VAL A 253 -29.98 112.18 -90.64
C VAL A 253 -31.00 112.72 -89.63
N PRO A 254 -30.72 113.86 -88.95
CA PRO A 254 -31.53 114.36 -87.85
C PRO A 254 -32.94 114.82 -88.28
N ARG A 255 -33.12 115.21 -89.55
CA ARG A 255 -34.40 115.70 -90.09
C ARG A 255 -35.41 114.58 -90.40
N ALA A 256 -34.97 113.33 -90.51
CA ALA A 256 -35.82 112.18 -90.85
C ALA A 256 -35.62 111.00 -89.87
N TYR A 257 -35.51 111.33 -88.58
CA TYR A 257 -35.14 110.38 -87.53
C TYR A 257 -36.08 109.17 -87.39
N HIS A 258 -37.35 109.30 -87.82
CA HIS A 258 -38.34 108.23 -87.78
C HIS A 258 -37.93 107.00 -88.63
N LEU A 259 -37.20 107.21 -89.73
CA LEU A 259 -36.76 106.13 -90.62
C LEU A 259 -35.72 105.21 -89.93
N CYS A 260 -34.92 105.74 -89.00
CA CYS A 260 -33.93 104.96 -88.25
C CYS A 260 -34.58 103.95 -87.27
N PHE A 261 -35.86 104.13 -86.91
CA PHE A 261 -36.57 103.17 -86.06
C PHE A 261 -36.86 101.84 -86.76
N VAL A 262 -36.78 101.78 -88.09
CA VAL A 262 -36.99 100.55 -88.87
C VAL A 262 -36.00 99.45 -88.49
N LEU A 263 -34.83 99.81 -87.93
CA LEU A 263 -33.81 98.87 -87.44
C LEU A 263 -34.22 98.12 -86.16
N THR A 264 -35.20 98.65 -85.42
CA THR A 264 -35.64 98.09 -84.12
C THR A 264 -36.32 96.71 -84.23
N PRO A 265 -37.28 96.46 -85.15
CA PRO A 265 -37.84 95.12 -85.33
C PRO A 265 -36.79 94.10 -85.82
N PHE A 266 -35.86 94.50 -86.70
CA PHE A 266 -34.77 93.63 -87.14
C PHE A 266 -33.84 93.22 -85.99
N LYS A 267 -33.55 94.14 -85.05
CA LYS A 267 -32.80 93.82 -83.82
C LYS A 267 -33.47 92.70 -83.03
N LEU A 268 -34.78 92.78 -82.81
CA LEU A 268 -35.50 91.81 -81.97
C LEU A 268 -35.48 90.40 -82.59
N VAL A 269 -35.67 90.31 -83.91
CA VAL A 269 -35.70 89.03 -84.63
C VAL A 269 -34.31 88.42 -84.74
N LEU A 270 -33.31 89.19 -85.17
CA LEU A 270 -31.95 88.68 -85.41
C LEU A 270 -31.20 88.40 -84.11
N CYS A 271 -31.36 89.25 -83.09
CA CYS A 271 -30.73 88.99 -81.80
C CYS A 271 -31.50 87.96 -80.96
N GLY A 272 -32.81 87.83 -81.15
CA GLY A 272 -33.60 86.75 -80.54
C GLY A 272 -33.09 85.35 -80.94
N LEU A 273 -32.70 85.17 -82.21
CA LEU A 273 -32.08 83.93 -82.71
C LEU A 273 -30.72 83.62 -82.06
N ALA A 274 -29.97 84.64 -81.61
CA ALA A 274 -28.68 84.45 -80.94
C ALA A 274 -28.81 83.76 -79.56
N SER A 275 -30.01 83.72 -78.96
CA SER A 275 -30.26 83.03 -77.69
C SER A 275 -30.19 81.49 -77.80
N VAL A 276 -30.32 80.92 -79.02
CA VAL A 276 -30.26 79.47 -79.26
C VAL A 276 -28.85 78.92 -78.97
N VAL A 277 -27.81 79.73 -79.16
CA VAL A 277 -26.42 79.35 -78.85
C VAL A 277 -26.20 79.17 -77.35
N GLN A 278 -27.00 79.82 -76.50
CA GLN A 278 -26.88 79.75 -75.05
C GLN A 278 -27.29 78.37 -74.48
N VAL A 279 -28.10 77.60 -75.22
CA VAL A 279 -28.51 76.24 -74.82
C VAL A 279 -27.30 75.31 -74.71
N PHE A 280 -26.27 75.49 -75.56
CA PHE A 280 -25.05 74.69 -75.50
C PHE A 280 -24.23 74.90 -74.21
N CYS A 281 -24.31 76.09 -73.59
CA CYS A 281 -23.62 76.36 -72.32
C CYS A 281 -24.39 75.81 -71.08
N ILE A 282 -25.68 75.46 -71.20
CA ILE A 282 -26.53 74.99 -70.08
C ILE A 282 -26.53 73.44 -69.95
N ILE A 283 -26.27 72.72 -71.04
CA ILE A 283 -26.21 71.25 -71.06
C ILE A 283 -25.19 70.67 -70.04
N PRO A 284 -23.98 71.23 -69.87
CA PRO A 284 -23.02 70.72 -68.88
C PRO A 284 -23.49 70.82 -67.42
N GLU A 285 -24.34 71.80 -67.09
CA GLU A 285 -24.78 72.09 -65.72
C GLU A 285 -25.81 71.07 -65.21
N TYR A 286 -26.68 70.55 -66.09
CA TYR A 286 -27.68 69.53 -65.75
C TYR A 286 -27.10 68.11 -65.53
N ILE A 287 -25.92 67.82 -66.10
CA ILE A 287 -25.32 66.49 -66.10
C ILE A 287 -24.43 66.26 -64.83
N GLN A 288 -24.05 67.33 -64.15
CA GLN A 288 -23.18 67.31 -62.95
C GLN A 288 -23.66 66.43 -61.77
N PRO A 289 -24.92 66.54 -61.29
CA PRO A 289 -25.34 65.82 -60.08
C PRO A 289 -25.49 64.31 -60.29
N PHE A 290 -25.87 63.88 -61.50
CA PHE A 290 -26.09 62.47 -61.83
C PHE A 290 -24.77 61.68 -61.78
N LEU A 291 -23.66 62.27 -62.22
CA LEU A 291 -22.41 61.53 -62.40
C LEU A 291 -21.56 61.43 -61.13
N ARG A 292 -21.54 62.47 -60.30
CA ARG A 292 -20.78 62.47 -59.03
C ARG A 292 -21.31 61.42 -58.05
N LYS A 293 -22.63 61.20 -58.03
CA LYS A 293 -23.28 60.23 -57.15
C LYS A 293 -23.30 58.80 -57.72
N THR A 294 -23.43 58.64 -59.03
CA THR A 294 -23.70 57.31 -59.62
C THR A 294 -22.45 56.49 -59.93
N ILE A 295 -21.30 57.09 -60.28
CA ILE A 295 -20.13 56.33 -60.78
C ILE A 295 -19.02 56.16 -59.73
N GLY A 296 -18.73 57.19 -58.94
CA GLY A 296 -17.60 57.19 -58.01
C GLY A 296 -17.67 56.16 -56.87
N PRO A 297 -18.79 56.09 -56.12
CA PRO A 297 -18.95 55.13 -55.03
C PRO A 297 -18.92 53.65 -55.45
N PRO A 298 -19.67 53.18 -56.47
CA PRO A 298 -19.71 51.75 -56.80
C PRO A 298 -18.39 51.22 -57.33
N VAL A 299 -17.62 52.01 -58.10
CA VAL A 299 -16.31 51.59 -58.61
C VAL A 299 -15.30 51.39 -57.48
N ARG A 300 -15.25 52.32 -56.51
CA ARG A 300 -14.36 52.18 -55.34
C ARG A 300 -14.76 51.00 -54.46
N HIS A 301 -16.07 50.79 -54.29
CA HIS A 301 -16.58 49.66 -53.52
C HIS A 301 -16.24 48.31 -54.18
N LEU A 302 -16.37 48.21 -55.51
CA LEU A 302 -16.00 47.00 -56.25
C LEU A 302 -14.50 46.69 -56.11
N ILE A 303 -13.65 47.71 -56.24
CA ILE A 303 -12.20 47.58 -56.09
C ILE A 303 -11.82 47.10 -54.68
N ASN A 304 -12.43 47.69 -53.65
CA ASN A 304 -12.13 47.32 -52.26
C ASN A 304 -12.67 45.93 -51.92
N ARG A 305 -13.85 45.57 -52.44
CA ARG A 305 -14.42 44.23 -52.28
C ARG A 305 -13.50 43.17 -52.89
N VAL A 306 -13.05 43.37 -54.14
CA VAL A 306 -12.09 42.47 -54.79
C VAL A 306 -10.78 42.40 -54.00
N ARG A 307 -10.28 43.51 -53.46
CA ARG A 307 -9.05 43.51 -52.66
C ARG A 307 -9.15 42.65 -51.39
N GLN A 308 -10.29 42.68 -50.70
CA GLN A 308 -10.50 41.92 -49.46
C GLN A 308 -10.55 40.41 -49.69
N GLU A 309 -11.08 39.95 -50.83
CA GLU A 309 -11.15 38.52 -51.17
C GLU A 309 -9.77 37.87 -51.39
N PHE A 310 -8.69 38.66 -51.56
CA PHE A 310 -7.34 38.15 -51.87
C PHE A 310 -6.30 38.36 -50.74
N GLU A 311 -6.72 38.73 -49.53
CA GLU A 311 -5.84 38.87 -48.35
C GLU A 311 -5.70 37.56 -47.54
N PHE A 312 -5.10 36.54 -48.12
CA PHE A 312 -4.63 35.34 -47.39
C PHE A 312 -3.39 35.61 -46.52
N ASN A 313 -3.50 35.45 -45.19
CA ASN A 313 -2.37 35.37 -44.28
C ASN A 313 -2.29 33.95 -43.69
N VAL A 314 -1.38 33.13 -44.22
CA VAL A 314 -1.17 31.75 -43.74
C VAL A 314 0.02 31.73 -42.78
N THR A 315 -0.25 31.41 -41.50
CA THR A 315 0.75 31.11 -40.46
C THR A 315 0.58 29.65 -40.02
N ALA A 316 1.59 28.81 -40.28
CA ALA A 316 1.59 27.40 -39.91
C ALA A 316 2.69 27.12 -38.86
N THR A 317 2.32 27.20 -37.58
CA THR A 317 3.17 26.85 -36.44
C THR A 317 2.59 25.62 -35.75
N HIS A 318 3.25 24.47 -35.87
CA HIS A 318 2.94 23.27 -35.11
C HIS A 318 4.07 23.00 -34.11
N HIS A 319 3.74 22.99 -32.83
CA HIS A 319 4.60 22.50 -31.75
C HIS A 319 4.00 21.20 -31.24
N PHE A 320 4.69 20.08 -31.46
CA PHE A 320 4.31 18.79 -30.89
C PHE A 320 5.10 18.60 -29.59
N SER A 321 4.55 19.09 -28.47
CA SER A 321 5.03 18.78 -27.13
C SER A 321 4.19 17.62 -26.59
N VAL A 322 4.76 16.42 -26.59
CA VAL A 322 4.18 15.33 -25.79
C VAL A 322 4.89 15.38 -24.45
N ASP A 323 4.25 16.02 -23.48
CA ASP A 323 4.76 16.10 -22.13
C ASP A 323 4.45 14.76 -21.43
N LEU A 324 5.44 13.88 -21.37
CA LEU A 324 5.46 12.78 -20.41
C LEU A 324 5.72 13.37 -19.02
N ASN A 325 4.72 14.09 -18.50
CA ASN A 325 4.82 14.81 -17.24
C ASN A 325 4.65 13.81 -16.09
N ALA A 326 5.67 12.97 -15.89
CA ALA A 326 5.79 12.16 -14.69
C ALA A 326 6.18 13.11 -13.55
N SER A 327 5.28 13.28 -12.57
CA SER A 327 5.48 14.18 -11.43
C SER A 327 6.66 13.77 -10.53
N ARG A 328 7.21 12.56 -10.73
CA ARG A 328 8.40 12.03 -10.06
C ARG A 328 9.26 11.22 -11.02
N SER A 329 10.57 11.20 -10.79
CA SER A 329 11.46 10.30 -11.52
C SER A 329 11.19 8.85 -11.10
N LEU A 330 11.37 7.90 -12.02
CA LEU A 330 11.21 6.47 -11.75
C LEU A 330 12.09 5.98 -10.61
N SER A 331 13.32 6.50 -10.54
CA SER A 331 14.24 6.25 -9.43
C SER A 331 13.68 6.74 -8.08
N GLN A 332 12.99 7.88 -8.06
CA GLN A 332 12.33 8.37 -6.84
C GLN A 332 11.13 7.49 -6.47
N VAL A 333 10.33 7.04 -7.43
CA VAL A 333 9.19 6.14 -7.16
C VAL A 333 9.66 4.79 -6.63
N ALA A 334 10.73 4.23 -7.19
CA ALA A 334 11.33 2.99 -6.72
C ALA A 334 11.88 3.11 -5.28
N LEU A 335 12.57 4.21 -4.97
CA LEU A 335 13.08 4.50 -3.64
C LEU A 335 11.94 4.73 -2.63
N ASP A 336 10.95 5.55 -2.97
CA ASP A 336 9.77 5.81 -2.13
C ASP A 336 8.99 4.53 -1.85
N LEU A 337 8.80 3.68 -2.87
CA LEU A 337 8.12 2.40 -2.71
C LEU A 337 8.93 1.45 -1.82
N GLN A 338 10.24 1.38 -2.01
CA GLN A 338 11.12 0.55 -1.19
C GLN A 338 11.13 1.03 0.27
N GLU A 339 11.13 2.34 0.51
CA GLU A 339 11.11 2.95 1.85
C GLU A 339 9.75 2.74 2.54
N ALA A 340 8.64 2.95 1.82
CA ALA A 340 7.31 2.70 2.35
C ALA A 340 7.12 1.22 2.71
N VAL A 341 7.59 0.32 1.84
CA VAL A 341 7.58 -1.12 2.07
C VAL A 341 8.47 -1.49 3.26
N SER A 342 9.71 -0.99 3.31
CA SER A 342 10.63 -1.30 4.41
C SER A 342 10.09 -0.84 5.75
N MET A 343 9.44 0.32 5.83
CA MET A 343 8.80 0.82 7.04
C MET A 343 7.62 -0.04 7.51
N LYS A 344 6.81 -0.58 6.59
CA LYS A 344 5.72 -1.49 6.93
C LYS A 344 6.24 -2.86 7.36
N LEU A 345 7.24 -3.37 6.64
CA LEU A 345 7.88 -4.64 6.94
C LEU A 345 8.73 -4.59 8.21
N HIS A 346 9.20 -3.41 8.61
CA HIS A 346 10.00 -3.22 9.82
C HIS A 346 9.26 -3.74 11.06
N ARG A 347 7.96 -3.41 11.22
CA ARG A 347 7.16 -3.91 12.34
C ARG A 347 7.05 -5.44 12.36
N VAL A 348 6.91 -6.04 11.18
CA VAL A 348 6.82 -7.51 11.05
C VAL A 348 8.18 -8.13 11.39
N ARG A 349 9.27 -7.51 10.95
CA ARG A 349 10.64 -7.94 11.25
C ARG A 349 10.98 -7.81 12.73
N GLU A 350 10.54 -6.75 13.39
CA GLU A 350 10.65 -6.58 14.84
C GLU A 350 9.84 -7.64 15.60
N ALA A 351 8.61 -7.92 15.17
CA ALA A 351 7.80 -8.99 15.76
C ALA A 351 8.45 -10.37 15.60
N LEU A 352 9.06 -10.64 14.44
CA LEU A 352 9.85 -11.84 14.18
C LEU A 352 11.09 -11.92 15.07
N ALA A 353 11.81 -10.81 15.23
CA ALA A 353 12.96 -10.75 16.12
C ALA A 353 12.56 -10.99 17.59
N LEU A 354 11.44 -10.43 18.03
CA LEU A 354 10.86 -10.68 19.36
C LEU A 354 10.50 -12.16 19.57
N MET A 355 9.94 -12.82 18.55
CA MET A 355 9.72 -14.26 18.60
C MET A 355 11.02 -15.05 18.69
N GLY A 356 12.12 -14.55 18.09
CA GLY A 356 13.47 -15.11 18.22
C GLY A 356 14.03 -15.11 19.64
N TYR A 357 13.50 -14.27 20.54
CA TYR A 357 13.92 -14.30 21.94
C TYR A 357 13.12 -15.29 22.81
N THR A 358 12.15 -16.00 22.24
CA THR A 358 11.28 -16.91 23.02
C THR A 358 11.99 -18.17 23.48
N ALA A 359 12.84 -18.78 22.64
CA ALA A 359 13.62 -19.96 23.00
C ALA A 359 14.66 -19.69 24.11
N PRO A 360 15.51 -18.65 24.03
CA PRO A 360 16.45 -18.33 25.10
C PRO A 360 15.78 -17.84 26.39
N LEU A 361 14.55 -17.33 26.33
CA LEU A 361 13.76 -16.96 27.51
C LEU A 361 13.07 -18.16 28.17
N LEU A 362 12.75 -19.21 27.40
CA LEU A 362 12.05 -20.40 27.88
C LEU A 362 12.86 -21.15 28.95
N LEU A 363 14.14 -21.40 28.68
CA LEU A 363 15.03 -22.14 29.58
C LEU A 363 15.17 -21.49 30.97
N PRO A 364 15.48 -20.17 31.10
CA PRO A 364 15.55 -19.51 32.40
C PRO A 364 14.19 -19.43 33.09
N LEU A 365 13.07 -19.30 32.36
CA LEU A 365 11.73 -19.33 32.96
C LEU A 365 11.43 -20.70 33.59
N LEU A 366 11.70 -21.79 32.87
CA LEU A 366 11.54 -23.15 33.41
C LEU A 366 12.49 -23.40 34.59
N TYR A 367 13.72 -22.89 34.53
CA TYR A 367 14.68 -22.98 35.63
C TYR A 367 14.24 -22.21 36.87
N LEU A 368 13.70 -21.00 36.70
CA LEU A 368 13.13 -20.23 37.80
C LEU A 368 11.90 -20.92 38.40
N GLN A 369 11.03 -21.50 37.58
CA GLN A 369 9.90 -22.32 38.07
C GLN A 369 10.39 -23.51 38.92
N ALA A 370 11.42 -24.23 38.46
CA ALA A 370 12.02 -25.33 39.20
C ALA A 370 12.64 -24.86 40.53
N LEU A 371 13.32 -23.70 40.54
CA LEU A 371 13.87 -23.09 41.75
C LEU A 371 12.76 -22.71 42.74
N CYS A 372 11.71 -22.03 42.28
CA CYS A 372 10.57 -21.64 43.11
C CYS A 372 9.85 -22.86 43.68
N TYR A 373 9.67 -23.91 42.87
CA TYR A 373 9.10 -25.17 43.32
C TYR A 373 9.94 -25.79 44.43
N ARG A 374 11.27 -25.90 44.22
CA ARG A 374 12.20 -26.43 45.22
C ARG A 374 12.19 -25.61 46.51
N TYR A 375 12.21 -24.28 46.40
CA TYR A 375 12.16 -23.39 47.55
C TYR A 375 10.88 -23.60 48.36
N ARG A 376 9.71 -23.68 47.71
CA ARG A 376 8.44 -23.94 48.39
C ARG A 376 8.41 -25.33 49.03
N TYR A 377 8.90 -26.34 48.32
CA TYR A 377 8.98 -27.73 48.81
C TYR A 377 9.85 -27.88 50.07
N LEU A 378 10.94 -27.13 50.18
CA LEU A 378 11.82 -27.21 51.34
C LEU A 378 11.36 -26.35 52.53
N ASN A 379 10.70 -25.22 52.28
CA ASN A 379 10.32 -24.29 53.34
C ASN A 379 8.90 -24.50 53.87
N TRP A 380 7.99 -25.07 53.08
CA TRP A 380 6.58 -25.25 53.46
C TRP A 380 6.24 -26.73 53.60
N LEU A 381 6.07 -27.19 54.84
CA LEU A 381 5.77 -28.58 55.19
C LEU A 381 4.52 -29.16 54.50
N GLY A 382 3.53 -28.31 54.18
CA GLY A 382 2.30 -28.72 53.50
C GLY A 382 2.35 -28.67 51.96
N PHE A 383 3.47 -28.25 51.36
CA PHE A 383 3.59 -28.11 49.91
C PHE A 383 4.00 -29.43 49.26
N ASP A 384 3.07 -30.05 48.52
CA ASP A 384 3.26 -31.33 47.79
C ASP A 384 3.83 -32.48 48.65
N ASN A 385 3.52 -32.46 49.95
CA ASN A 385 3.90 -33.47 50.93
C ASN A 385 2.74 -34.45 51.17
N ILE A 386 2.26 -35.07 50.10
CA ILE A 386 1.12 -36.00 50.11
C ILE A 386 1.55 -37.46 49.99
N TYR A 387 2.84 -37.75 49.97
CA TYR A 387 3.36 -39.08 49.65
C TYR A 387 3.75 -39.87 50.90
N ILE A 388 3.17 -41.06 51.05
CA ILE A 388 3.55 -42.04 52.09
C ILE A 388 4.66 -42.92 51.51
N THR A 389 5.90 -42.58 51.81
CA THR A 389 7.08 -43.29 51.30
C THR A 389 7.32 -44.61 52.05
N SER A 390 8.06 -45.55 51.45
CA SER A 390 8.48 -46.78 52.12
C SER A 390 9.26 -46.52 53.41
N ARG A 391 9.98 -45.39 53.48
CA ARG A 391 10.69 -44.96 54.69
C ARG A 391 9.72 -44.57 55.82
N PHE A 392 8.61 -43.91 55.48
CA PHE A 392 7.54 -43.63 56.43
C PHE A 392 6.92 -44.93 56.95
N LEU A 393 6.62 -45.88 56.06
CA LEU A 393 6.09 -47.20 56.44
C LEU A 393 7.05 -47.99 57.34
N LEU A 394 8.36 -47.90 57.07
CA LEU A 394 9.38 -48.54 57.91
C LEU A 394 9.46 -47.89 59.30
N MET A 395 9.41 -46.55 59.38
CA MET A 395 9.36 -45.86 60.67
C MET A 395 8.07 -46.20 61.44
N GLU A 396 6.97 -46.36 60.73
CA GLU A 396 5.68 -46.77 61.30
C GLU A 396 5.74 -48.19 61.88
N ASP A 397 6.34 -49.15 61.17
CA ASP A 397 6.55 -50.53 61.66
C ASP A 397 7.45 -50.56 62.90
N VAL A 398 8.55 -49.80 62.90
CA VAL A 398 9.43 -49.68 64.08
C VAL A 398 8.67 -49.12 65.29
N ARG A 399 7.85 -48.10 65.09
CA ARG A 399 7.02 -47.51 66.16
C ARG A 399 5.96 -48.49 66.66
N SER A 400 5.31 -49.22 65.76
CA SER A 400 4.33 -50.25 66.08
C SER A 400 4.93 -51.34 66.97
N ARG A 401 6.11 -51.85 66.61
CA ARG A 401 6.84 -52.86 67.40
C ARG A 401 7.28 -52.35 68.77
N ALA A 402 7.56 -51.05 68.89
CA ALA A 402 7.89 -50.40 70.15
C ALA A 402 6.68 -50.04 71.02
N GLY A 403 5.45 -50.38 70.60
CA GLY A 403 4.21 -50.03 71.32
C GLY A 403 3.88 -48.54 71.32
N LEU A 404 4.50 -47.75 70.44
CA LEU A 404 4.25 -46.32 70.30
C LEU A 404 3.03 -46.03 69.42
N PRO A 405 2.35 -44.88 69.58
CA PRO A 405 1.23 -44.52 68.73
C PRO A 405 1.64 -44.41 67.26
N THR A 406 0.86 -45.07 66.41
CA THR A 406 0.97 -45.13 64.94
C THR A 406 -0.06 -44.20 64.29
N VAL A 407 0.27 -43.67 63.11
CA VAL A 407 -0.57 -42.80 62.27
C VAL A 407 -1.47 -43.62 61.32
N LEU A 408 -1.10 -44.86 61.01
CA LEU A 408 -1.87 -45.80 60.20
C LEU A 408 -2.75 -46.71 61.08
N PRO A 409 -3.95 -47.11 60.61
CA PRO A 409 -4.51 -46.93 59.26
C PRO A 409 -5.14 -45.55 59.01
N LEU A 410 -5.04 -45.05 57.78
CA LEU A 410 -5.66 -43.78 57.37
C LEU A 410 -7.19 -43.87 57.45
N SER A 411 -7.83 -42.76 57.81
CA SER A 411 -9.29 -42.61 57.64
C SER A 411 -9.69 -42.60 56.17
N ALA A 412 -10.97 -42.87 55.88
CA ALA A 412 -11.50 -42.86 54.52
C ALA A 412 -11.35 -41.50 53.80
N HIS A 413 -11.24 -40.41 54.56
CA HIS A 413 -11.01 -39.07 54.01
C HIS A 413 -9.52 -38.85 53.72
N GLU A 414 -8.64 -39.18 54.66
CA GLU A 414 -7.18 -39.06 54.50
C GLU A 414 -6.64 -39.96 53.40
N ALA A 415 -7.23 -41.15 53.21
CA ALA A 415 -6.88 -42.05 52.12
C ALA A 415 -7.14 -41.48 50.71
N ARG A 416 -7.93 -40.40 50.58
CA ARG A 416 -8.10 -39.67 49.31
C ARG A 416 -7.04 -38.59 49.10
N GLN A 417 -6.39 -38.15 50.17
CA GLN A 417 -5.41 -37.07 50.16
C GLN A 417 -3.98 -37.59 50.05
N TYR A 418 -3.66 -38.69 50.73
CA TYR A 418 -2.32 -39.26 50.76
C TYR A 418 -2.14 -40.40 49.74
N ILE A 419 -0.98 -40.43 49.08
CA ILE A 419 -0.65 -41.36 48.00
C ILE A 419 0.51 -42.26 48.43
N GLN A 420 0.40 -43.57 48.24
CA GLN A 420 1.51 -44.52 48.41
C GLN A 420 2.21 -44.76 47.07
N PRO A 421 3.47 -44.31 46.87
CA PRO A 421 4.20 -44.54 45.63
C PRO A 421 4.57 -46.03 45.51
N GLY A 422 3.91 -46.75 44.60
CA GLY A 422 4.21 -48.17 44.31
C GLY A 422 2.99 -49.08 44.22
N GLU A 423 1.85 -48.65 44.76
CA GLU A 423 0.56 -49.26 44.43
C GLU A 423 -0.01 -48.48 43.23
N GLY A 424 -0.07 -49.12 42.06
CA GLY A 424 -0.60 -48.49 40.85
C GLY A 424 -2.02 -47.95 41.03
N PRO A 425 -2.52 -47.11 40.12
CA PRO A 425 -3.89 -46.60 40.18
C PRO A 425 -4.88 -47.74 39.86
N GLY A 426 -5.20 -48.51 40.89
CA GLY A 426 -6.10 -49.64 40.81
C GLY A 426 -6.25 -50.23 42.20
N ILE A 427 -7.50 -50.20 42.70
CA ILE A 427 -7.94 -50.80 43.96
C ILE A 427 -7.81 -49.83 45.15
N CYS A 428 -8.72 -48.85 45.20
CA CYS A 428 -9.39 -48.60 46.48
C CYS A 428 -9.84 -49.96 47.02
N ARG A 429 -9.21 -50.46 48.09
CA ARG A 429 -9.71 -51.62 48.84
C ARG A 429 -11.14 -51.29 49.30
N ARG A 430 -12.14 -51.72 48.53
CA ARG A 430 -13.49 -51.94 49.04
C ARG A 430 -13.32 -52.93 50.19
N GLY A 431 -13.82 -52.53 51.36
CA GLY A 431 -13.55 -53.19 52.62
C GLY A 431 -13.70 -54.71 52.56
N HIS A 432 -12.79 -55.40 53.24
CA HIS A 432 -13.05 -56.72 53.77
C HIS A 432 -14.27 -56.62 54.69
N ARG A 433 -15.46 -56.82 54.14
CA ARG A 433 -16.65 -57.15 54.92
C ARG A 433 -16.56 -58.65 55.15
N ALA A 434 -15.92 -59.04 56.25
CA ALA A 434 -16.05 -60.38 56.79
C ALA A 434 -17.51 -60.55 57.25
N GLY A 435 -18.21 -61.51 56.67
CA GLY A 435 -19.54 -61.95 57.08
C GLY A 435 -19.81 -63.32 56.48
N PRO A 436 -20.05 -64.38 57.28
CA PRO A 436 -20.26 -65.71 56.77
C PRO A 436 -21.67 -65.85 56.18
N THR A 437 -21.71 -66.54 55.05
CA THR A 437 -22.90 -67.06 54.39
C THR A 437 -23.66 -68.06 55.26
N LEU A 438 -24.96 -67.81 55.44
CA LEU A 438 -25.98 -68.84 55.59
C LEU A 438 -27.23 -68.39 54.82
N SER A 439 -27.66 -69.24 53.88
CA SER A 439 -29.00 -69.25 53.27
C SER A 439 -29.67 -70.57 53.68
N PRO A 440 -30.96 -70.84 53.38
CA PRO A 440 -32.07 -69.98 52.95
C PRO A 440 -33.36 -70.22 53.79
N THR A 441 -34.43 -69.42 53.60
CA THR A 441 -35.82 -69.94 53.66
C THR A 441 -36.84 -68.95 53.05
N HIS A 442 -37.61 -69.50 52.11
CA HIS A 442 -38.92 -69.17 51.53
C HIS A 442 -39.75 -67.94 51.95
N GLY A 443 -40.42 -67.35 50.93
CA GLY A 443 -41.64 -66.53 51.05
C GLY A 443 -41.78 -65.52 49.90
N THR A 444 -42.11 -65.96 48.67
CA THR A 444 -43.41 -65.77 47.99
C THR A 444 -43.91 -64.33 47.78
N ALA A 445 -44.02 -63.95 46.49
CA ALA A 445 -45.05 -63.10 45.87
C ALA A 445 -45.12 -61.62 46.31
N SER A 446 -45.57 -60.62 45.55
CA SER A 446 -46.20 -60.51 44.24
C SER A 446 -46.11 -59.02 43.85
N GLU A 447 -46.02 -58.77 42.54
CA GLU A 447 -46.72 -57.69 41.82
C GLU A 447 -46.35 -56.18 41.91
N ARG A 448 -46.32 -55.64 40.68
CA ARG A 448 -46.62 -54.27 40.19
C ARG A 448 -45.57 -53.19 40.47
N GLY A 449 -45.01 -52.50 39.48
CA GLY A 449 -45.47 -52.21 38.12
C GLY A 449 -45.95 -50.76 38.00
N ARG A 450 -45.06 -49.87 37.53
CA ARG A 450 -45.26 -48.62 36.75
C ARG A 450 -44.00 -47.76 36.91
N SER A 451 -43.12 -47.59 35.92
CA SER A 451 -43.23 -46.95 34.60
C SER A 451 -43.38 -45.42 34.65
N LEU A 452 -42.41 -44.75 33.99
CA LEU A 452 -42.50 -43.46 33.27
C LEU A 452 -42.62 -42.22 34.17
N HIS A 453 -41.98 -41.07 33.95
CA HIS A 453 -41.38 -40.39 32.79
C HIS A 453 -40.27 -39.45 33.33
N ALA A 454 -39.14 -39.27 32.64
CA ALA A 454 -38.81 -38.12 31.78
C ALA A 454 -39.02 -36.73 32.42
N ASP A 455 -37.95 -35.95 32.55
CA ASP A 455 -37.76 -34.75 31.71
C ASP A 455 -36.45 -34.00 32.04
N ALA A 456 -35.84 -33.51 30.95
CA ALA A 456 -34.84 -32.45 30.79
C ALA A 456 -33.44 -32.60 31.39
#